data_AF-A0A496QBG7-F1
#
_entry.id   AF-A0A496QBG7-F1
#
_cell.length_a   1.000
_cell.length_b   1.000
_cell.length_c   1.000
_cell.angle_alpha   90.00
_cell.angle_beta   90.00
_cell.angle_gamma   90.00
#
_symmetry.space_group_name_H-M   'P 1'
#
loop_
_entity.id
_entity.type
_entity.pdbx_description
1 polymer ?
#
loop_
_entity_poly.entity_id
_entity_poly.type
_entity_poly.pdbx_seq_one_letter_code
_entity_poly.pdbx_strand_id
1 'polypeptide(L)'
;MKSVVIIIICLAFLAGCNVMDSSGTEDFKLLAEEPASIIIEVLKVEATLMENGKEVIVADCWEDIDILNDAEINKMVHYVAMNIDATLTNIFFHTGEITLTAIEIPYTCKIPSGKLHINLPVMSVKTLRQVRFSYDVEYRHPTDEKYIVEPVIKIIEVIPNSPPYICDRSPLDGAVDVLCEDNMSWAFSDPDGDILIYDVYFGTNPTPTLSASEIVDTYYAPSEINGHTTYYWKVVARDGWGGETEEPVWSFTTASRPPEISIPDQCIYENETLTLNLLVYASDQDDDPLSFILLSGVGNMTDATYTYSPDYDASGTHEVEIEVSDGWGGNATNTFIITVINVNRAPLIPSYPSPENGEVDVSLDITLSWKCGDPDGDSLTYDVYFGSSSTPALVASDIVSPEYNPGILDANTTHYWKIVAKDGKEEAEGPLWSFKTILPNRPPEIPLLILPENESAVSGPEVEFLWECIDPDGDPLLYDFYLAPEAEPFELPYLMDYPENHLLISVEELPPEFETWRWKVVAKDGKGGMSESETWMFTVLHEPPLIDIWGGYGSEPGQFNEPVGICIDTE
;
A
#
# COMPACT_ATOMS: atom_id res chain seq x y z
N MET A 1 47.25 -3.34 -48.73
CA MET A 1 48.38 -4.05 -49.38
C MET A 1 49.68 -3.41 -48.90
N LYS A 2 50.71 -4.22 -48.62
CA LYS A 2 51.94 -3.85 -47.91
C LYS A 2 52.69 -2.69 -48.57
N SER A 3 53.09 -1.70 -47.76
CA SER A 3 54.07 -0.68 -48.13
C SER A 3 55.44 -1.33 -48.38
N VAL A 4 56.00 -1.13 -49.57
CA VAL A 4 57.38 -1.47 -49.91
C VAL A 4 58.06 -0.18 -50.38
N VAL A 5 59.00 0.33 -49.59
CA VAL A 5 59.95 1.36 -50.03
C VAL A 5 61.12 0.63 -50.71
N ILE A 6 61.18 0.65 -52.04
CA ILE A 6 62.33 0.16 -52.83
C ILE A 6 63.26 1.34 -53.12
N ILE A 7 64.45 1.34 -52.51
CA ILE A 7 65.61 2.15 -52.92
C ILE A 7 66.29 1.41 -54.08
N ILE A 8 66.28 1.97 -55.30
CA ILE A 8 67.06 1.46 -56.45
C ILE A 8 68.28 2.37 -56.65
N ILE A 9 69.46 1.76 -56.56
CA ILE A 9 70.78 2.35 -56.87
C ILE A 9 71.04 2.16 -58.38
N CYS A 10 71.39 3.22 -59.11
CA CYS A 10 71.93 3.09 -60.47
C CYS A 10 73.46 2.99 -60.44
N LEU A 11 74.01 1.92 -61.03
CA LEU A 11 75.42 1.73 -61.34
C LEU A 11 75.61 2.02 -62.84
N ALA A 12 76.51 2.94 -63.19
CA ALA A 12 77.05 3.04 -64.54
C ALA A 12 78.38 2.25 -64.58
N PHE A 13 78.44 1.20 -65.40
CA PHE A 13 79.67 0.47 -65.71
C PHE A 13 80.32 1.06 -66.97
N LEU A 14 81.64 1.25 -66.94
CA LEU A 14 82.46 1.46 -68.13
C LEU A 14 83.52 0.37 -68.21
N ALA A 15 83.41 -0.49 -69.22
CA ALA A 15 84.48 -1.32 -69.73
C ALA A 15 84.21 -1.65 -71.21
N GLY A 16 85.01 -1.09 -72.12
CA GLY A 16 85.35 -1.76 -73.39
C GLY A 16 86.74 -2.36 -73.21
N CYS A 17 87.10 -3.57 -73.65
CA CYS A 17 86.66 -4.33 -74.82
C CYS A 17 86.67 -5.86 -74.56
N ASN A 18 85.88 -6.56 -75.38
CA ASN A 18 85.65 -8.01 -75.41
C ASN A 18 86.90 -8.87 -75.71
N VAL A 19 86.92 -10.11 -75.19
CA VAL A 19 86.63 -11.39 -75.91
C VAL A 19 86.59 -12.56 -74.89
N MET A 20 85.56 -13.44 -75.00
CA MET A 20 85.33 -14.69 -74.21
C MET A 20 86.45 -15.74 -74.44
N ASP A 21 86.74 -16.76 -73.61
CA ASP A 21 85.86 -17.73 -72.91
C ASP A 21 86.65 -18.65 -71.91
N SER A 22 85.87 -19.22 -70.97
CA SER A 22 85.88 -20.55 -70.33
C SER A 22 87.04 -21.07 -69.47
N SER A 23 87.16 -20.51 -68.26
CA SER A 23 87.39 -21.23 -67.00
C SER A 23 87.48 -20.18 -65.90
N GLY A 24 86.55 -20.15 -64.94
CA GLY A 24 86.76 -20.81 -63.66
C GLY A 24 87.26 -19.81 -62.63
N THR A 25 86.32 -19.29 -61.81
CA THR A 25 86.55 -18.64 -60.50
C THR A 25 87.69 -17.62 -60.40
N GLU A 26 87.36 -16.32 -60.34
CA GLU A 26 88.32 -15.31 -59.90
C GLU A 26 87.74 -14.39 -58.81
N ASP A 27 88.41 -14.45 -57.66
CA ASP A 27 88.47 -13.42 -56.63
C ASP A 27 89.01 -12.11 -57.23
N PHE A 28 88.26 -11.01 -57.11
CA PHE A 28 88.78 -9.70 -57.51
C PHE A 28 89.49 -9.03 -56.34
N LYS A 29 90.82 -9.17 -56.34
CA LYS A 29 91.75 -8.40 -55.50
C LYS A 29 92.08 -7.10 -56.22
N LEU A 30 91.53 -5.97 -55.76
CA LEU A 30 91.97 -4.65 -56.22
C LEU A 30 93.27 -4.27 -55.50
N LEU A 31 94.40 -4.38 -56.21
CA LEU A 31 95.64 -3.69 -55.88
C LEU A 31 95.55 -2.29 -56.47
N ALA A 32 95.25 -1.29 -55.64
CA ALA A 32 95.46 0.11 -56.00
C ALA A 32 96.82 0.54 -55.44
N GLU A 33 97.85 0.50 -56.27
CA GLU A 33 99.06 1.28 -56.06
C GLU A 33 98.76 2.72 -56.51
N GLU A 34 98.90 3.66 -55.57
CA GLU A 34 98.67 5.10 -55.63
C GLU A 34 97.24 5.63 -55.37
N PRO A 35 97.07 6.63 -54.48
CA PRO A 35 95.79 7.28 -54.24
C PRO A 35 95.45 8.27 -55.37
N ALA A 36 94.49 7.91 -56.24
CA ALA A 36 93.89 8.87 -57.15
C ALA A 36 92.98 9.84 -56.36
N SER A 37 93.21 11.14 -56.53
CA SER A 37 92.37 12.20 -55.95
C SER A 37 91.16 12.40 -56.87
N ILE A 38 89.95 12.14 -56.37
CA ILE A 38 88.71 12.35 -57.12
C ILE A 38 88.23 13.78 -56.84
N ILE A 39 88.13 14.60 -57.87
CA ILE A 39 87.49 15.92 -57.83
C ILE A 39 86.08 15.73 -58.39
N ILE A 40 85.05 15.95 -57.57
CA ILE A 40 83.65 16.00 -58.01
C ILE A 40 83.26 17.47 -58.07
N GLU A 41 83.22 18.04 -59.26
CA GLU A 41 82.62 19.36 -59.49
C GLU A 41 81.15 19.18 -59.86
N VAL A 42 80.23 19.59 -58.97
CA VAL A 42 78.81 19.73 -59.32
C VAL A 42 78.64 21.10 -59.95
N LEU A 43 78.62 21.14 -61.28
CA LEU A 43 78.67 22.39 -62.04
C LEU A 43 77.32 23.14 -62.09
N LYS A 44 76.19 22.48 -61.80
CA LYS A 44 74.85 23.10 -61.79
C LYS A 44 73.80 22.16 -61.17
N VAL A 45 72.90 22.71 -60.35
CA VAL A 45 71.66 22.03 -59.94
C VAL A 45 70.51 22.97 -60.31
N GLU A 46 69.60 22.54 -61.17
CA GLU A 46 68.41 23.30 -61.55
C GLU A 46 67.15 22.58 -61.07
N ALA A 47 66.32 23.29 -60.30
CA ALA A 47 64.98 22.85 -59.92
C ALA A 47 63.97 23.79 -60.58
N THR A 48 63.06 23.25 -61.40
CA THR A 48 62.05 24.04 -62.11
C THR A 48 60.66 23.70 -61.59
N LEU A 49 59.95 24.71 -61.09
CA LEU A 49 58.53 24.57 -60.73
C LEU A 49 57.67 24.65 -62.00
N MET A 50 56.87 23.62 -62.26
CA MET A 50 56.00 23.54 -63.43
C MET A 50 54.54 23.63 -62.99
N GLU A 51 53.84 24.69 -63.40
CA GLU A 51 52.40 24.82 -63.19
C GLU A 51 51.70 24.63 -64.54
N ASN A 52 50.86 23.58 -64.67
CA ASN A 52 50.10 23.27 -65.89
C ASN A 52 50.94 23.22 -67.20
N GLY A 53 52.17 22.72 -67.11
CA GLY A 53 53.06 22.58 -68.27
C GLY A 53 53.75 23.87 -68.73
N LYS A 54 53.74 24.93 -67.92
CA LYS A 54 54.51 26.17 -68.14
C LYS A 54 55.44 26.47 -66.96
N GLU A 55 56.60 27.01 -67.28
CA GLU A 55 57.62 27.49 -66.35
C GLU A 55 57.12 28.79 -65.68
N VAL A 56 57.18 28.87 -64.35
CA VAL A 56 56.73 30.03 -63.58
C VAL A 56 57.94 30.70 -62.91
N ILE A 57 58.16 31.98 -63.22
CA ILE A 57 59.23 32.82 -62.63
C ILE A 57 58.64 33.61 -61.46
N VAL A 58 59.21 33.51 -60.26
CA VAL A 58 58.77 34.27 -59.06
C VAL A 58 59.98 34.89 -58.37
N ALA A 59 59.99 36.22 -58.24
CA ALA A 59 61.17 37.06 -57.98
C ALA A 59 61.79 37.03 -56.55
N ASP A 60 63.09 37.36 -56.53
CA ASP A 60 64.09 37.55 -55.45
C ASP A 60 63.68 38.24 -54.13
N CYS A 61 64.36 37.85 -53.04
CA CYS A 61 64.89 38.69 -51.93
C CYS A 61 65.90 37.90 -51.04
N TRP A 62 67.07 38.48 -50.74
CA TRP A 62 68.18 37.95 -49.90
C TRP A 62 68.08 38.29 -48.40
N GLU A 63 68.73 37.51 -47.51
CA GLU A 63 69.57 37.98 -46.37
C GLU A 63 70.42 36.85 -45.72
N ASP A 64 71.57 37.24 -45.14
CA ASP A 64 72.82 36.49 -44.87
C ASP A 64 72.82 35.37 -43.80
N ILE A 65 73.67 34.35 -43.98
CA ILE A 65 74.15 33.46 -42.87
C ILE A 65 75.67 33.28 -42.91
N ASP A 66 76.28 33.52 -41.74
CA ASP A 66 77.70 33.49 -41.41
C ASP A 66 78.43 32.15 -41.63
N ILE A 67 79.69 32.27 -42.03
CA ILE A 67 80.66 31.19 -42.25
C ILE A 67 81.15 30.65 -40.89
N LEU A 68 80.85 29.39 -40.57
CA LEU A 68 81.48 28.66 -39.47
C LEU A 68 82.72 27.91 -39.97
N ASN A 69 83.78 27.91 -39.16
CA ASN A 69 85.14 27.50 -39.46
C ASN A 69 85.49 26.07 -38.98
N ASP A 70 86.55 25.48 -39.57
CA ASP A 70 86.96 24.07 -39.57
C ASP A 70 87.18 23.34 -38.21
N ALA A 71 86.90 23.98 -37.08
CA ALA A 71 87.08 23.37 -35.75
C ALA A 71 85.83 22.68 -35.17
N GLU A 72 84.64 22.89 -35.75
CA GLU A 72 83.37 22.32 -35.22
C GLU A 72 82.85 21.07 -35.97
N ILE A 73 83.33 20.81 -37.19
CA ILE A 73 82.86 19.67 -38.02
C ILE A 73 83.44 18.32 -37.55
N ASN A 74 84.61 18.29 -36.91
CA ASN A 74 85.27 17.04 -36.49
C ASN A 74 84.77 16.47 -35.14
N LYS A 75 83.63 16.93 -34.61
CA LYS A 75 83.05 16.44 -33.35
C LYS A 75 81.68 15.75 -33.46
N MET A 76 81.14 15.52 -34.66
CA MET A 76 79.92 14.71 -34.87
C MET A 76 80.21 13.33 -35.48
N VAL A 77 81.07 12.56 -34.80
CA VAL A 77 81.16 11.11 -34.99
C VAL A 77 80.91 10.46 -33.63
N HIS A 78 79.69 9.94 -33.44
CA HIS A 78 79.07 9.30 -32.26
C HIS A 78 78.04 10.15 -31.51
N TYR A 79 76.88 9.52 -31.22
CA TYR A 79 75.64 10.05 -30.61
C TYR A 79 74.86 10.99 -31.55
N VAL A 80 73.60 10.71 -31.91
CA VAL A 80 72.42 10.56 -31.04
C VAL A 80 71.39 9.64 -31.70
N ALA A 81 70.98 8.60 -30.98
CA ALA A 81 69.63 8.05 -31.05
C ALA A 81 68.79 8.71 -29.95
N MET A 82 67.49 8.87 -30.22
CA MET A 82 66.40 9.30 -29.34
C MET A 82 65.91 10.76 -29.45
N ASN A 83 64.63 10.82 -29.81
CA ASN A 83 63.57 11.74 -29.37
C ASN A 83 63.73 13.24 -29.65
N ILE A 84 63.02 13.68 -30.69
CA ILE A 84 62.09 14.82 -30.54
C ILE A 84 60.73 14.34 -31.04
N ASP A 85 59.86 14.08 -30.07
CA ASP A 85 58.41 13.97 -30.17
C ASP A 85 57.83 15.37 -29.91
N ALA A 86 56.66 15.65 -30.48
CA ALA A 86 55.80 16.80 -30.25
C ALA A 86 56.39 18.21 -30.52
N THR A 87 56.06 18.79 -31.68
CA THR A 87 55.22 20.00 -31.82
C THR A 87 55.22 20.39 -33.30
N LEU A 88 54.16 20.05 -34.02
CA LEU A 88 53.92 20.51 -35.37
C LEU A 88 52.46 20.93 -35.47
N THR A 89 52.19 22.22 -35.30
CA THR A 89 51.05 22.82 -35.99
C THR A 89 51.21 24.33 -36.20
N ASN A 90 51.28 24.66 -37.49
CA ASN A 90 50.92 25.92 -38.12
C ASN A 90 51.89 27.11 -38.00
N ILE A 91 52.89 27.12 -38.88
CA ILE A 91 53.40 28.36 -39.48
C ILE A 91 53.11 28.29 -40.98
N PHE A 92 52.29 29.23 -41.46
CA PHE A 92 51.98 29.43 -42.88
C PHE A 92 53.18 30.07 -43.58
N PHE A 93 53.59 29.54 -44.72
CA PHE A 93 54.60 30.19 -45.57
C PHE A 93 54.01 30.52 -46.94
N HIS A 94 54.08 31.80 -47.29
CA HIS A 94 53.86 32.32 -48.64
C HIS A 94 55.18 32.29 -49.41
N THR A 95 55.05 32.04 -50.71
CA THR A 95 56.03 32.00 -51.81
C THR A 95 57.35 32.75 -51.61
N GLY A 96 58.48 32.07 -51.82
CA GLY A 96 59.82 32.63 -52.02
C GLY A 96 60.76 31.62 -52.70
N GLU A 97 61.60 32.09 -53.62
CA GLU A 97 62.59 31.32 -54.40
C GLU A 97 63.77 30.80 -53.55
N ILE A 98 64.37 29.67 -53.93
CA ILE A 98 65.65 29.19 -53.37
C ILE A 98 66.74 29.40 -54.42
N THR A 99 67.65 30.35 -54.20
CA THR A 99 68.92 30.42 -54.95
C THR A 99 70.00 29.67 -54.15
N LEU A 100 70.53 28.58 -54.70
CA LEU A 100 71.67 27.87 -54.10
C LEU A 100 72.97 28.38 -54.74
N THR A 101 73.71 29.17 -53.98
CA THR A 101 75.09 29.55 -54.29
C THR A 101 75.96 28.28 -54.32
N ALA A 102 76.76 28.11 -55.37
CA ALA A 102 77.70 27.01 -55.47
C ALA A 102 78.63 27.01 -54.24
N ILE A 103 78.61 25.93 -53.47
CA ILE A 103 79.60 25.67 -52.42
C ILE A 103 80.86 25.16 -53.13
N GLU A 104 81.86 26.03 -53.31
CA GLU A 104 83.22 25.54 -53.52
C GLU A 104 83.68 24.85 -52.24
N ILE A 105 83.92 23.53 -52.29
CA ILE A 105 84.56 22.80 -51.21
C ILE A 105 86.05 22.71 -51.55
N PRO A 106 86.94 23.54 -50.97
CA PRO A 106 88.35 23.45 -51.25
C PRO A 106 89.00 22.39 -50.35
N TYR A 107 88.57 21.13 -50.44
CA TYR A 107 89.21 20.07 -49.66
C TYR A 107 89.40 18.77 -50.42
N THR A 108 90.66 18.38 -50.55
CA THR A 108 91.13 17.08 -51.03
C THR A 108 90.80 16.03 -49.97
N CYS A 109 89.66 15.37 -50.11
CA CYS A 109 89.34 14.19 -49.30
C CYS A 109 89.85 12.93 -50.00
N LYS A 110 90.87 12.28 -49.42
CA LYS A 110 91.18 10.88 -49.76
C LYS A 110 90.03 10.02 -49.26
N ILE A 111 89.18 9.54 -50.16
CA ILE A 111 88.19 8.52 -49.82
C ILE A 111 88.93 7.18 -49.74
N PRO A 112 89.14 6.56 -48.56
CA PRO A 112 89.57 5.17 -48.52
C PRO A 112 88.39 4.35 -49.03
N SER A 113 88.65 3.38 -49.92
CA SER A 113 87.65 2.48 -50.52
C SER A 113 86.45 2.20 -49.61
N GLY A 114 85.34 2.90 -49.86
CA GLY A 114 84.15 2.89 -49.03
C GLY A 114 83.06 3.77 -49.65
N LYS A 115 81.80 3.33 -49.56
CA LYS A 115 80.64 4.04 -50.14
C LYS A 115 80.42 5.37 -49.41
N LEU A 116 80.37 6.47 -50.16
CA LEU A 116 79.89 7.77 -49.67
C LEU A 116 78.35 7.76 -49.68
N HIS A 117 77.74 7.90 -48.52
CA HIS A 117 76.28 8.10 -48.39
C HIS A 117 76.02 9.60 -48.23
N ILE A 118 75.37 10.22 -49.20
CA ILE A 118 74.87 11.60 -49.10
C ILE A 118 73.38 11.50 -48.77
N ASN A 119 73.00 11.82 -47.54
CA ASN A 119 71.60 12.00 -47.15
C ASN A 119 71.21 13.45 -47.45
N LEU A 120 70.36 13.67 -48.43
CA LEU A 120 69.73 14.97 -48.64
C LEU A 120 68.49 15.07 -47.73
N PRO A 121 68.28 16.20 -47.02
CA PRO A 121 67.06 16.39 -46.23
C PRO A 121 65.85 16.48 -47.17
N VAL A 122 64.86 15.62 -46.96
CA VAL A 122 63.57 15.74 -47.66
C VAL A 122 62.75 16.80 -46.93
N MET A 123 62.52 17.94 -47.58
CA MET A 123 61.56 18.93 -47.10
C MET A 123 60.14 18.34 -47.19
N SER A 124 59.40 18.41 -46.08
CA SER A 124 57.97 18.12 -46.04
C SER A 124 57.23 19.13 -46.91
N VAL A 125 56.67 18.69 -48.04
CA VAL A 125 55.82 19.52 -48.90
C VAL A 125 54.36 19.22 -48.54
N LYS A 126 53.72 20.10 -47.76
CA LYS A 126 52.26 20.10 -47.54
C LYS A 126 51.58 20.90 -48.64
N THR A 127 51.54 20.37 -49.86
CA THR A 127 50.56 20.80 -50.87
C THR A 127 50.36 19.72 -51.92
N LEU A 128 49.10 19.59 -52.34
CA LEU A 128 48.64 18.72 -53.41
C LEU A 128 49.41 19.02 -54.71
N ARG A 129 50.03 17.96 -55.27
CA ARG A 129 50.43 17.75 -56.69
C ARG A 129 51.95 17.74 -56.96
N GLN A 130 52.28 16.90 -57.95
CA GLN A 130 53.59 16.47 -58.45
C GLN A 130 54.77 17.44 -58.23
N VAL A 131 55.82 16.97 -57.55
CA VAL A 131 57.16 17.57 -57.60
C VAL A 131 58.06 16.67 -58.46
N ARG A 132 58.60 17.21 -59.56
CA ARG A 132 59.60 16.54 -60.40
C ARG A 132 60.98 16.97 -59.95
N PHE A 133 61.79 16.04 -59.46
CA PHE A 133 63.22 16.26 -59.27
C PHE A 133 63.97 15.77 -60.52
N SER A 134 64.75 16.64 -61.15
CA SER A 134 65.71 16.30 -62.21
C SER A 134 67.10 16.63 -61.68
N TYR A 135 68.06 15.73 -61.89
CA TYR A 135 69.45 15.95 -61.52
C TYR A 135 70.31 15.74 -62.76
N ASP A 136 71.15 16.71 -63.10
CA ASP A 136 72.23 16.55 -64.07
C ASP A 136 73.53 16.27 -63.31
N VAL A 137 74.14 15.12 -63.57
CA VAL A 137 75.47 14.79 -63.03
C VAL A 137 76.43 14.72 -64.19
N GLU A 138 77.24 15.78 -64.39
CA GLU A 138 78.31 15.78 -65.39
C GLU A 138 79.60 15.26 -64.75
N TYR A 139 80.19 14.21 -65.32
CA TYR A 139 81.46 13.64 -64.87
C TYR A 139 82.60 14.08 -65.82
N ARG A 140 83.70 14.62 -65.27
CA ARG A 140 84.97 14.80 -65.99
C ARG A 140 86.07 13.93 -65.38
N HIS A 141 86.58 12.98 -66.16
CA HIS A 141 87.85 12.32 -65.86
C HIS A 141 89.03 13.23 -66.29
N PRO A 142 90.22 13.18 -65.65
CA PRO A 142 91.37 14.04 -66.01
C PRO A 142 92.01 13.78 -67.38
N THR A 143 91.43 12.94 -68.25
CA THR A 143 91.94 12.63 -69.59
C THR A 143 90.78 12.57 -70.59
N ASP A 144 90.38 13.73 -71.10
CA ASP A 144 89.65 14.08 -72.33
C ASP A 144 88.62 13.14 -73.03
N GLU A 145 88.08 12.11 -72.39
CA GLU A 145 86.91 11.38 -72.91
C GLU A 145 85.65 11.66 -72.09
N LYS A 146 84.64 12.23 -72.76
CA LYS A 146 83.36 12.65 -72.19
C LYS A 146 82.40 11.46 -72.16
N TYR A 147 81.92 11.07 -70.98
CA TYR A 147 80.84 10.08 -70.84
C TYR A 147 79.54 10.77 -70.42
N ILE A 148 78.48 10.58 -71.21
CA ILE A 148 77.12 11.06 -70.91
C ILE A 148 76.40 9.94 -70.16
N VAL A 149 75.92 10.21 -68.95
CA VAL A 149 75.01 9.32 -68.21
C VAL A 149 73.58 9.79 -68.51
N GLU A 150 72.71 8.90 -68.99
CA GLU A 150 71.30 9.25 -69.25
C GLU A 150 70.52 9.46 -67.94
N PRO A 151 69.64 10.47 -67.86
CA PRO A 151 68.86 10.75 -66.65
C PRO A 151 67.79 9.66 -66.44
N VAL A 152 67.72 9.13 -65.22
CA VAL A 152 66.63 8.22 -64.80
C VAL A 152 65.47 9.04 -64.25
N ILE A 153 64.43 9.22 -65.06
CA ILE A 153 63.17 9.86 -64.65
C ILE A 153 62.31 8.82 -63.91
N LYS A 154 62.00 9.07 -62.64
CA LYS A 154 60.99 8.29 -61.90
C LYS A 154 59.82 9.20 -61.52
N ILE A 155 58.65 8.93 -62.09
CA ILE A 155 57.40 9.66 -61.79
C ILE A 155 56.85 9.10 -60.48
N ILE A 156 56.58 9.97 -59.50
CA ILE A 156 55.77 9.64 -58.33
C ILE A 156 54.34 10.08 -58.67
N GLU A 157 53.43 9.13 -58.72
CA GLU A 157 52.00 9.38 -58.91
C GLU A 157 51.40 9.72 -57.54
N VAL A 158 50.82 10.92 -57.41
CA VAL A 158 50.12 11.36 -56.20
C VAL A 158 48.64 11.12 -56.44
N ILE A 159 48.03 10.22 -55.67
CA ILE A 159 46.59 9.99 -55.71
C ILE A 159 45.91 11.18 -54.99
N PRO A 160 44.90 11.85 -55.58
CA PRO A 160 44.14 12.88 -54.89
C PRO A 160 43.36 12.30 -53.71
N ASN A 161 43.43 12.96 -52.55
CA ASN A 161 42.68 12.59 -51.36
C ASN A 161 41.16 12.72 -51.57
N SER A 162 40.40 11.70 -51.20
CA SER A 162 38.95 11.61 -51.31
C SER A 162 38.33 11.71 -49.91
N PRO A 163 37.21 12.45 -49.74
CA PRO A 163 36.59 12.54 -48.43
C PRO A 163 35.89 11.23 -48.03
N PRO A 164 35.69 10.99 -46.72
CA PRO A 164 34.95 9.83 -46.21
C PRO A 164 33.45 9.88 -46.59
N TYR A 165 32.73 8.78 -46.46
CA TYR A 165 31.27 8.74 -46.65
C TYR A 165 30.59 7.82 -45.65
N ILE A 166 29.36 8.15 -45.26
CA ILE A 166 28.60 7.33 -44.30
C ILE A 166 28.06 6.04 -44.95
N CYS A 167 28.12 4.95 -44.20
CA CYS A 167 27.63 3.62 -44.58
C CYS A 167 26.44 3.18 -43.72
N ASP A 168 26.45 3.52 -42.43
CA ASP A 168 25.41 3.10 -41.48
C ASP A 168 25.30 4.10 -40.32
N ARG A 169 24.14 4.11 -39.65
CA ARG A 169 23.86 4.91 -38.46
C ARG A 169 22.78 4.31 -37.59
N SER A 170 22.90 4.52 -36.29
CA SER A 170 21.87 4.23 -35.31
C SER A 170 21.88 5.33 -34.22
N PRO A 171 20.71 5.84 -33.78
CA PRO A 171 19.37 5.56 -34.29
C PRO A 171 19.15 6.05 -35.73
N LEU A 172 18.13 5.50 -36.42
CA LEU A 172 17.72 6.01 -37.73
C LEU A 172 17.06 7.39 -37.60
N ASP A 173 17.05 8.14 -38.70
CA ASP A 173 16.40 9.45 -38.71
C ASP A 173 14.88 9.32 -38.53
N GLY A 174 14.33 10.03 -37.56
CA GLY A 174 12.93 9.94 -37.15
C GLY A 174 12.60 8.69 -36.33
N ALA A 175 13.59 7.97 -35.78
CA ALA A 175 13.33 6.84 -34.89
C ALA A 175 12.57 7.30 -33.64
N VAL A 176 11.67 6.45 -33.15
CA VAL A 176 10.88 6.65 -31.92
C VAL A 176 11.12 5.47 -30.98
N ASP A 177 10.79 5.64 -29.70
CA ASP A 177 10.96 4.64 -28.65
C ASP A 177 12.40 4.11 -28.51
N VAL A 178 13.39 4.99 -28.73
CA VAL A 178 14.80 4.67 -28.53
C VAL A 178 15.08 4.62 -27.02
N LEU A 179 15.68 3.54 -26.52
CA LEU A 179 15.97 3.41 -25.09
C LEU A 179 17.03 4.44 -24.67
N CYS A 180 16.88 5.03 -23.48
CA CYS A 180 17.82 6.05 -23.01
C CYS A 180 19.24 5.51 -22.77
N GLU A 181 19.39 4.19 -22.57
CA GLU A 181 20.69 3.51 -22.50
C GLU A 181 21.34 3.20 -23.86
N ASP A 182 20.65 3.40 -24.99
CA ASP A 182 21.18 3.08 -26.31
C ASP A 182 22.16 4.17 -26.77
N ASN A 183 23.38 3.74 -27.11
CA ASN A 183 24.39 4.64 -27.67
C ASN A 183 24.06 5.00 -29.11
N MET A 184 24.34 6.25 -29.47
CA MET A 184 24.39 6.66 -30.88
C MET A 184 25.62 6.05 -31.52
N SER A 185 25.51 5.53 -32.73
CA SER A 185 26.62 4.91 -33.48
C SER A 185 26.53 5.20 -34.97
N TRP A 186 27.68 5.14 -35.63
CA TRP A 186 27.82 5.41 -37.06
C TRP A 186 28.92 4.54 -37.67
N ALA A 187 28.87 4.34 -38.98
CA ALA A 187 29.95 3.72 -39.73
C ALA A 187 30.28 4.59 -40.95
N PHE A 188 31.52 5.05 -41.05
CA PHE A 188 32.04 5.74 -42.24
C PHE A 188 33.07 4.86 -42.94
N SER A 189 33.18 5.00 -44.25
CA SER A 189 34.24 4.41 -45.05
C SER A 189 34.99 5.50 -45.78
N ASP A 190 36.30 5.31 -45.92
CA ASP A 190 37.17 6.21 -46.65
C ASP A 190 37.72 5.52 -47.91
N PRO A 191 37.62 6.13 -49.11
CA PRO A 191 38.12 5.52 -50.35
C PRO A 191 39.64 5.28 -50.37
N ASP A 192 40.40 6.11 -49.66
CA ASP A 192 41.86 6.07 -49.60
C ASP A 192 42.37 5.20 -48.43
N GLY A 193 41.45 4.84 -47.52
CA GLY A 193 41.70 3.96 -46.37
C GLY A 193 42.31 4.71 -45.19
N ASP A 194 42.06 6.02 -45.11
CA ASP A 194 42.56 6.87 -44.05
C ASP A 194 41.86 6.63 -42.70
N ILE A 195 42.55 7.03 -41.62
CA ILE A 195 42.01 6.97 -40.26
C ILE A 195 41.05 8.16 -40.10
N LEU A 196 39.83 7.86 -39.66
CA LEU A 196 38.80 8.86 -39.48
C LEU A 196 38.74 9.34 -38.03
N ILE A 197 38.56 10.65 -37.86
CA ILE A 197 38.20 11.31 -36.61
C ILE A 197 36.84 11.97 -36.76
N TYR A 198 36.08 12.04 -35.67
CA TYR A 198 34.69 12.50 -35.69
C TYR A 198 34.45 13.67 -34.76
N ASP A 199 33.59 14.60 -35.19
CA ASP A 199 32.90 15.57 -34.33
C ASP A 199 31.42 15.22 -34.26
N VAL A 200 30.89 15.13 -33.04
CA VAL A 200 29.49 14.81 -32.78
C VAL A 200 28.78 16.04 -32.27
N TYR A 201 27.71 16.41 -32.97
CA TYR A 201 26.78 17.45 -32.54
C TYR A 201 25.51 16.78 -32.03
N PHE A 202 25.05 17.14 -30.84
CA PHE A 202 23.90 16.53 -30.18
C PHE A 202 23.16 17.56 -29.31
N GLY A 203 21.84 17.43 -29.21
CA GLY A 203 21.01 18.24 -28.32
C GLY A 203 19.53 18.22 -28.68
N THR A 204 18.69 18.93 -27.91
CA THR A 204 17.22 18.99 -28.15
C THR A 204 16.80 20.06 -29.15
N ASN A 205 17.75 20.86 -29.64
CA ASN A 205 17.50 21.89 -30.64
C ASN A 205 17.74 21.35 -32.06
N PRO A 206 16.85 21.62 -33.05
CA PRO A 206 17.08 21.30 -34.46
C PRO A 206 18.42 21.76 -35.04
N THR A 207 19.08 22.74 -34.40
CA THR A 207 20.48 23.07 -34.63
C THR A 207 21.34 22.57 -33.46
N PRO A 208 21.79 21.31 -33.45
CA PRO A 208 22.54 20.75 -32.33
C PRO A 208 23.94 21.37 -32.21
N THR A 209 24.42 21.49 -30.97
CA THR A 209 25.75 22.03 -30.66
C THR A 209 26.80 20.92 -30.57
N LEU A 210 28.07 21.28 -30.79
CA LEU A 210 29.19 20.35 -30.66
C LEU A 210 29.22 19.76 -29.24
N SER A 211 29.14 18.43 -29.15
CA SER A 211 29.10 17.68 -27.90
C SER A 211 30.38 16.90 -27.65
N ALA A 212 30.98 16.34 -28.71
CA ALA A 212 32.28 15.69 -28.66
C ALA A 212 33.07 16.02 -29.93
N SER A 213 34.39 16.08 -29.84
CA SER A 213 35.28 16.42 -30.95
C SER A 213 36.52 15.54 -30.95
N GLU A 214 37.07 15.31 -32.15
CA GLU A 214 38.28 14.51 -32.37
C GLU A 214 38.19 13.08 -31.79
N ILE A 215 36.98 12.51 -31.74
CA ILE A 215 36.80 11.13 -31.25
C ILE A 215 37.11 10.13 -32.37
N VAL A 216 37.71 9.00 -32.01
CA VAL A 216 38.01 7.89 -32.93
C VAL A 216 37.01 6.75 -32.85
N ASP A 217 36.22 6.73 -31.78
CA ASP A 217 35.15 5.76 -31.59
C ASP A 217 34.03 6.00 -32.61
N THR A 218 33.39 4.91 -33.00
CA THR A 218 32.26 4.92 -33.94
C THR A 218 30.91 5.02 -33.22
N TYR A 219 30.92 5.53 -31.98
CA TYR A 219 29.74 5.70 -31.16
C TYR A 219 29.91 6.88 -30.18
N TYR A 220 28.78 7.40 -29.70
CA TYR A 220 28.67 8.44 -28.70
C TYR A 220 27.59 8.07 -27.68
N ALA A 221 27.98 8.08 -26.41
CA ALA A 221 27.11 7.79 -25.28
C ALA A 221 26.88 9.09 -24.48
N PRO A 222 25.74 9.78 -24.65
CA PRO A 222 25.43 10.94 -23.81
C PRO A 222 25.18 10.47 -22.36
N SER A 223 25.67 11.23 -21.38
CA SER A 223 25.66 10.81 -19.97
C SER A 223 24.26 10.64 -19.39
N GLU A 224 23.35 11.56 -19.71
CA GLU A 224 21.97 11.58 -19.23
C GLU A 224 21.10 12.23 -20.33
N ILE A 225 20.15 11.46 -20.88
CA ILE A 225 19.14 11.96 -21.80
C ILE A 225 17.77 11.69 -21.19
N ASN A 226 16.87 12.65 -21.32
CA ASN A 226 15.51 12.51 -20.85
C ASN A 226 14.77 11.55 -21.78
N GLY A 227 13.91 10.72 -21.21
CA GLY A 227 12.88 9.99 -21.91
C GLY A 227 11.86 10.94 -22.56
N HIS A 228 11.08 10.37 -23.47
CA HIS A 228 10.04 11.09 -24.22
C HIS A 228 10.51 12.43 -24.85
N THR A 229 11.80 12.54 -25.17
CA THR A 229 12.43 13.77 -25.63
C THR A 229 13.01 13.56 -27.02
N THR A 230 12.70 14.48 -27.93
CA THR A 230 13.29 14.49 -29.26
C THR A 230 14.67 15.13 -29.25
N TYR A 231 15.66 14.36 -29.66
CA TYR A 231 17.04 14.80 -29.83
C TYR A 231 17.39 14.91 -31.32
N TYR A 232 18.27 15.86 -31.61
CA TYR A 232 18.82 16.14 -32.93
C TYR A 232 20.33 15.93 -32.89
N TRP A 233 20.86 15.32 -33.94
CA TRP A 233 22.28 15.01 -34.01
C TRP A 233 22.85 14.99 -35.42
N LYS A 234 24.16 15.20 -35.54
CA LYS A 234 24.92 14.96 -36.76
C LYS A 234 26.36 14.59 -36.41
N VAL A 235 27.03 13.91 -37.35
CA VAL A 235 28.44 13.53 -37.25
C VAL A 235 29.19 14.14 -38.42
N VAL A 236 30.33 14.75 -38.13
CA VAL A 236 31.27 15.26 -39.12
C VAL A 236 32.51 14.36 -39.08
N ALA A 237 32.82 13.69 -40.18
CA ALA A 237 33.99 12.81 -40.31
C ALA A 237 35.12 13.52 -41.05
N ARG A 238 36.35 13.43 -40.54
CA ARG A 238 37.57 13.97 -41.15
C ARG A 238 38.65 12.91 -41.29
N ASP A 239 39.40 12.95 -42.38
CA ASP A 239 40.47 11.99 -42.70
C ASP A 239 41.89 12.42 -42.27
N GLY A 240 42.03 13.64 -41.72
CA GLY A 240 43.33 14.20 -41.30
C GLY A 240 44.22 14.71 -42.46
N TRP A 241 43.80 14.53 -43.71
CA TRP A 241 44.47 14.98 -44.94
C TRP A 241 43.70 16.06 -45.69
N GLY A 242 42.58 16.52 -45.12
CA GLY A 242 41.81 17.66 -45.58
C GLY A 242 40.49 17.29 -46.27
N GLY A 243 40.14 16.00 -46.32
CA GLY A 243 38.79 15.56 -46.65
C GLY A 243 37.91 15.56 -45.40
N GLU A 244 36.71 16.09 -45.59
CA GLU A 244 35.70 16.26 -44.56
C GLU A 244 34.33 15.96 -45.16
N THR A 245 33.52 15.21 -44.42
CA THR A 245 32.13 14.93 -44.77
C THR A 245 31.23 15.30 -43.60
N GLU A 246 30.33 16.24 -43.86
CA GLU A 246 29.28 16.66 -42.94
C GLU A 246 27.94 16.08 -43.40
N GLU A 247 27.31 15.32 -42.51
CA GLU A 247 26.01 14.71 -42.75
C GLU A 247 24.85 15.65 -42.33
N PRO A 248 23.62 15.46 -42.86
CA PRO A 248 22.46 16.24 -42.43
C PRO A 248 22.13 15.96 -40.96
N VAL A 249 21.42 16.89 -40.33
CA VAL A 249 20.90 16.70 -38.97
C VAL A 249 19.79 15.65 -38.98
N TRP A 250 19.98 14.59 -38.21
CA TRP A 250 18.98 13.56 -37.93
C TRP A 250 18.31 13.80 -36.59
N SER A 251 17.16 13.17 -36.39
CA SER A 251 16.46 13.19 -35.10
C SER A 251 16.06 11.80 -34.63
N PHE A 252 15.86 11.64 -33.33
CA PHE A 252 15.18 10.49 -32.73
C PHE A 252 14.46 10.93 -31.45
N THR A 253 13.45 10.18 -31.03
CA THR A 253 12.71 10.39 -29.79
C THR A 253 12.96 9.21 -28.85
N THR A 254 13.35 9.53 -27.61
CA THR A 254 13.56 8.53 -26.56
C THR A 254 12.24 7.94 -26.06
N ALA A 255 12.27 6.69 -25.60
CA ALA A 255 11.14 6.07 -24.90
C ALA A 255 10.88 6.78 -23.55
N SER A 256 9.63 6.76 -23.07
CA SER A 256 9.30 7.24 -21.71
C SER A 256 9.85 6.29 -20.66
N ARG A 257 10.41 6.83 -19.57
CA ARG A 257 10.82 6.01 -18.41
C ARG A 257 9.62 5.85 -17.48
N PRO A 258 9.38 4.64 -16.94
CA PRO A 258 8.26 4.46 -16.01
C PRO A 258 8.51 5.28 -14.73
N PRO A 259 7.43 5.82 -14.13
CA PRO A 259 7.53 6.51 -12.85
C PRO A 259 7.93 5.55 -11.73
N GLU A 260 8.45 6.09 -10.64
CA GLU A 260 8.73 5.36 -9.40
C GLU A 260 7.70 5.72 -8.33
N ILE A 261 7.26 4.74 -7.53
CA ILE A 261 6.34 4.95 -6.40
C ILE A 261 6.69 4.03 -5.23
N SER A 262 6.68 4.58 -4.01
CA SER A 262 6.93 3.82 -2.78
C SER A 262 6.18 4.44 -1.59
N ILE A 263 4.97 3.93 -1.32
CA ILE A 263 4.17 4.34 -0.17
C ILE A 263 4.49 3.41 1.00
N PRO A 264 4.84 3.92 2.19
CA PRO A 264 5.05 3.08 3.36
C PRO A 264 3.72 2.60 3.96
N ASP A 265 3.77 1.51 4.72
CA ASP A 265 2.62 1.04 5.50
C ASP A 265 2.11 2.12 6.46
N GLN A 266 0.79 2.15 6.65
CA GLN A 266 0.09 3.13 7.46
C GLN A 266 -0.55 2.48 8.69
N CYS A 267 -0.72 3.27 9.74
CA CYS A 267 -1.40 2.84 10.95
C CYS A 267 -2.30 3.97 11.46
N ILE A 268 -3.59 3.69 11.62
CA ILE A 268 -4.61 4.64 12.09
C ILE A 268 -5.53 3.96 13.10
N TYR A 269 -6.25 4.74 13.89
CA TYR A 269 -7.33 4.21 14.73
C TYR A 269 -8.66 4.17 13.96
N GLU A 270 -9.59 3.33 14.39
CA GLU A 270 -10.97 3.37 13.89
C GLU A 270 -11.57 4.79 14.02
N ASN A 271 -12.42 5.15 13.07
CA ASN A 271 -13.07 6.47 12.99
C ASN A 271 -12.10 7.66 12.80
N GLU A 272 -10.80 7.43 12.62
CA GLU A 272 -9.87 8.43 12.09
C GLU A 272 -9.88 8.43 10.56
N THR A 273 -9.48 9.54 9.94
CA THR A 273 -9.35 9.64 8.48
C THR A 273 -7.88 9.73 8.09
N LEU A 274 -7.42 8.75 7.31
CA LEU A 274 -6.14 8.81 6.61
C LEU A 274 -6.27 9.65 5.35
N THR A 275 -5.32 10.55 5.13
CA THR A 275 -5.21 11.32 3.89
C THR A 275 -3.75 11.35 3.45
N LEU A 276 -3.46 10.86 2.26
CA LEU A 276 -2.11 10.84 1.67
C LEU A 276 -2.10 11.63 0.37
N ASN A 277 -1.14 12.54 0.23
CA ASN A 277 -0.80 13.14 -1.05
C ASN A 277 0.25 12.26 -1.76
N LEU A 278 -0.16 11.55 -2.81
CA LEU A 278 0.68 10.55 -3.47
C LEU A 278 1.85 11.15 -4.25
N LEU A 279 1.79 12.44 -4.62
CA LEU A 279 2.91 13.14 -5.23
C LEU A 279 4.15 13.24 -4.32
N VAL A 280 4.00 12.98 -3.01
CA VAL A 280 5.14 12.92 -2.07
C VAL A 280 5.89 11.59 -2.16
N TYR A 281 5.21 10.55 -2.65
CA TYR A 281 5.71 9.17 -2.66
C TYR A 281 6.02 8.65 -4.06
N ALA A 282 5.84 9.48 -5.08
CA ALA A 282 6.10 9.15 -6.46
C ALA A 282 6.98 10.21 -7.12
N SER A 283 7.79 9.78 -8.07
CA SER A 283 8.67 10.65 -8.85
C SER A 283 8.81 10.12 -10.26
N ASP A 284 9.09 11.02 -11.18
CA ASP A 284 9.33 10.72 -12.58
C ASP A 284 10.68 11.30 -12.99
N GLN A 285 11.49 10.55 -13.73
CA GLN A 285 12.81 11.03 -14.16
C GLN A 285 12.74 11.94 -15.40
N ASP A 286 11.62 11.91 -16.11
CA ASP A 286 11.34 12.70 -17.32
C ASP A 286 10.58 14.00 -17.00
N ASP A 287 10.26 14.23 -15.72
CA ASP A 287 9.43 15.34 -15.22
C ASP A 287 8.01 15.33 -15.83
N ASP A 288 7.52 14.16 -16.23
CA ASP A 288 6.17 14.00 -16.78
C ASP A 288 5.08 14.11 -15.68
N PRO A 289 3.89 14.64 -16.02
CA PRO A 289 2.80 14.79 -15.06
C PRO A 289 2.22 13.43 -14.66
N LEU A 290 2.24 13.15 -13.36
CA LEU A 290 1.78 11.88 -12.81
C LEU A 290 0.27 11.83 -12.57
N SER A 291 -0.33 10.69 -12.90
CA SER A 291 -1.71 10.34 -12.60
C SER A 291 -1.77 9.05 -11.78
N PHE A 292 -2.80 8.90 -10.94
CA PHE A 292 -2.90 7.79 -10.00
C PHE A 292 -4.26 7.11 -10.08
N ILE A 293 -4.26 5.79 -9.93
CA ILE A 293 -5.48 4.97 -9.91
C ILE A 293 -5.42 4.01 -8.72
N LEU A 294 -6.52 3.92 -7.98
CA LEU A 294 -6.72 2.86 -6.99
C LEU A 294 -7.09 1.58 -7.74
N LEU A 295 -6.18 0.61 -7.80
CA LEU A 295 -6.41 -0.68 -8.46
C LEU A 295 -7.26 -1.59 -7.57
N SER A 296 -6.90 -1.69 -6.29
CA SER A 296 -7.59 -2.54 -5.32
C SER A 296 -7.40 -2.06 -3.87
N GLY A 297 -8.24 -2.54 -2.97
CA GLY A 297 -8.20 -2.21 -1.54
C GLY A 297 -9.28 -1.23 -1.09
N VAL A 298 -9.13 -0.76 0.16
CA VAL A 298 -10.05 0.19 0.80
C VAL A 298 -9.77 1.65 0.41
N GLY A 299 -10.66 2.55 0.78
CA GLY A 299 -10.51 3.99 0.57
C GLY A 299 -10.97 4.46 -0.80
N ASN A 300 -10.67 5.72 -1.09
CA ASN A 300 -11.05 6.40 -2.33
C ASN A 300 -9.92 7.31 -2.78
N MET A 301 -9.82 7.46 -4.10
CA MET A 301 -8.88 8.36 -4.76
C MET A 301 -9.61 9.56 -5.36
N THR A 302 -9.05 10.76 -5.18
CA THR A 302 -9.44 11.97 -5.91
C THR A 302 -8.16 12.66 -6.38
N ASP A 303 -7.94 12.67 -7.69
CA ASP A 303 -6.69 13.09 -8.32
C ASP A 303 -5.49 12.35 -7.71
N ALA A 304 -4.53 13.06 -7.10
CA ALA A 304 -3.38 12.46 -6.42
C ALA A 304 -3.58 12.26 -4.89
N THR A 305 -4.80 12.48 -4.38
CA THR A 305 -5.10 12.36 -2.95
C THR A 305 -5.83 11.06 -2.65
N TYR A 306 -5.20 10.21 -1.85
CA TYR A 306 -5.81 9.00 -1.28
C TYR A 306 -6.46 9.32 0.05
N THR A 307 -7.68 8.83 0.26
CA THR A 307 -8.43 9.00 1.51
C THR A 307 -9.05 7.69 1.98
N TYR A 308 -8.97 7.42 3.28
CA TYR A 308 -9.64 6.27 3.90
C TYR A 308 -10.14 6.63 5.29
N SER A 309 -11.42 6.34 5.55
CA SER A 309 -12.10 6.61 6.83
C SER A 309 -12.76 5.31 7.32
N PRO A 310 -12.03 4.43 8.04
CA PRO A 310 -12.60 3.22 8.65
C PRO A 310 -13.70 3.56 9.66
N ASP A 311 -14.73 2.72 9.72
CA ASP A 311 -15.67 2.70 10.84
C ASP A 311 -15.16 1.79 11.98
N TYR A 312 -16.00 1.55 12.98
CA TYR A 312 -15.68 0.72 14.15
C TYR A 312 -15.73 -0.79 13.90
N ASP A 313 -16.07 -1.22 12.67
CA ASP A 313 -16.09 -2.64 12.31
C ASP A 313 -14.93 -2.99 11.36
N ALA A 314 -14.01 -2.03 11.15
CA ALA A 314 -12.93 -2.09 10.18
C ALA A 314 -11.56 -2.38 10.79
N SER A 315 -11.44 -2.67 12.09
CA SER A 315 -10.16 -3.07 12.68
C SER A 315 -9.51 -4.27 11.97
N GLY A 316 -8.18 -4.27 11.96
CA GLY A 316 -7.38 -5.28 11.26
C GLY A 316 -6.50 -4.67 10.17
N THR A 317 -6.06 -5.51 9.23
CA THR A 317 -5.13 -5.14 8.16
C THR A 317 -5.83 -5.09 6.82
N HIS A 318 -5.67 -3.98 6.09
CA HIS A 318 -6.20 -3.79 4.75
C HIS A 318 -5.04 -3.59 3.77
N GLU A 319 -5.03 -4.36 2.70
CA GLU A 319 -4.06 -4.22 1.61
C GLU A 319 -4.61 -3.25 0.56
N VAL A 320 -3.78 -2.33 0.09
CA VAL A 320 -4.14 -1.31 -0.90
C VAL A 320 -3.09 -1.32 -2.01
N GLU A 321 -3.55 -1.34 -3.26
CA GLU A 321 -2.71 -1.31 -4.44
C GLU A 321 -3.01 -0.07 -5.28
N ILE A 322 -1.99 0.74 -5.52
CA ILE A 322 -2.06 1.96 -6.33
C ILE A 322 -1.19 1.80 -7.58
N GLU A 323 -1.73 2.21 -8.72
CA GLU A 323 -0.98 2.44 -9.94
C GLU A 323 -0.68 3.92 -10.11
N VAL A 324 0.54 4.24 -10.53
CA VAL A 324 0.94 5.57 -11.03
C VAL A 324 1.30 5.45 -12.51
N SER A 325 0.90 6.43 -13.30
CA SER A 325 1.24 6.52 -14.73
C SER A 325 1.68 7.92 -15.12
N ASP A 326 2.66 7.98 -16.02
CA ASP A 326 3.18 9.18 -16.68
C ASP A 326 2.30 9.70 -17.84
N GLY A 327 1.28 8.93 -18.25
CA GLY A 327 0.42 9.24 -19.40
C GLY A 327 1.04 8.96 -20.79
N TRP A 328 2.29 8.50 -20.83
CA TRP A 328 3.07 8.21 -22.04
C TRP A 328 3.42 6.72 -22.20
N GLY A 329 2.81 5.87 -21.37
CA GLY A 329 2.91 4.41 -21.44
C GLY A 329 3.79 3.82 -20.33
N GLY A 330 4.46 4.64 -19.54
CA GLY A 330 5.12 4.24 -18.30
C GLY A 330 4.10 4.08 -17.18
N ASN A 331 4.19 2.95 -16.47
CA ASN A 331 3.42 2.68 -15.26
C ASN A 331 4.27 2.01 -14.19
N ALA A 332 3.87 2.21 -12.93
CA ALA A 332 4.39 1.48 -11.79
C ALA A 332 3.27 1.25 -10.78
N THR A 333 3.39 0.19 -9.99
CA THR A 333 2.44 -0.13 -8.93
C THR A 333 3.14 -0.18 -7.58
N ASN A 334 2.41 0.17 -6.53
CA ASN A 334 2.85 0.00 -5.15
C ASN A 334 1.71 -0.59 -4.31
N THR A 335 2.05 -1.60 -3.52
CA THR A 335 1.15 -2.22 -2.54
C THR A 335 1.63 -1.86 -1.15
N PHE A 336 0.72 -1.37 -0.30
CA PHE A 336 0.99 -1.05 1.10
C PHE A 336 -0.14 -1.53 2.00
N ILE A 337 0.15 -1.70 3.28
CA ILE A 337 -0.81 -2.16 4.28
C ILE A 337 -1.27 -0.97 5.13
N ILE A 338 -2.57 -0.91 5.40
CA ILE A 338 -3.16 -0.05 6.41
C ILE A 338 -3.57 -0.92 7.61
N THR A 339 -2.95 -0.69 8.75
CA THR A 339 -3.36 -1.30 10.03
C THR A 339 -4.34 -0.36 10.72
N VAL A 340 -5.59 -0.81 10.89
CA VAL A 340 -6.62 -0.10 11.64
C VAL A 340 -6.66 -0.68 13.05
N ILE A 341 -6.32 0.15 14.04
CA ILE A 341 -6.32 -0.22 15.45
C ILE A 341 -7.74 -0.04 16.01
N ASN A 342 -8.27 -1.11 16.59
CA ASN A 342 -9.57 -1.14 17.26
C ASN A 342 -9.66 -0.07 18.36
N VAL A 343 -10.73 0.71 18.38
CA VAL A 343 -11.05 1.68 19.43
C VAL A 343 -12.22 1.16 20.23
N ASN A 344 -12.01 0.93 21.53
CA ASN A 344 -13.04 0.38 22.40
C ASN A 344 -14.27 1.29 22.49
N ARG A 345 -15.45 0.67 22.43
CA ARG A 345 -16.75 1.29 22.71
C ARG A 345 -17.32 0.69 23.99
N ALA A 346 -17.79 1.55 24.90
CA ALA A 346 -18.46 1.09 26.11
C ALA A 346 -19.55 0.05 25.87
N PRO A 347 -19.82 -0.83 26.86
CA PRO A 347 -20.94 -1.75 26.82
C PRO A 347 -22.27 -1.05 26.56
N LEU A 348 -23.24 -1.78 26.00
CA LEU A 348 -24.61 -1.29 25.90
C LEU A 348 -25.24 -1.24 27.30
N ILE A 349 -26.09 -0.25 27.52
CA ILE A 349 -26.82 -0.09 28.79
C ILE A 349 -27.66 -1.36 29.08
N PRO A 350 -27.57 -1.94 30.30
CA PRO A 350 -28.43 -3.05 30.71
C PRO A 350 -29.93 -2.76 30.50
N SER A 351 -30.66 -3.73 29.99
CA SER A 351 -32.06 -3.60 29.57
C SER A 351 -32.85 -4.88 29.79
N TYR A 352 -34.18 -4.83 29.56
CA TYR A 352 -35.09 -5.96 29.73
C TYR A 352 -34.97 -6.65 31.10
N PRO A 353 -35.18 -5.91 32.21
CA PRO A 353 -35.14 -6.51 33.53
C PRO A 353 -36.25 -7.52 33.72
N SER A 354 -35.96 -8.59 34.46
CA SER A 354 -36.95 -9.46 35.09
C SER A 354 -36.61 -9.56 36.58
N PRO A 355 -37.55 -9.28 37.50
CA PRO A 355 -38.91 -8.80 37.27
C PRO A 355 -38.95 -7.45 36.52
N GLU A 356 -40.08 -7.17 35.87
CA GLU A 356 -40.27 -5.92 35.13
C GLU A 356 -40.22 -4.71 36.07
N ASN A 357 -39.82 -3.55 35.54
CA ASN A 357 -39.75 -2.34 36.36
C ASN A 357 -41.14 -1.89 36.82
N GLY A 358 -41.33 -1.84 38.14
CA GLY A 358 -42.59 -1.50 38.80
C GLY A 358 -43.52 -2.69 39.00
N GLU A 359 -43.08 -3.93 38.73
CA GLU A 359 -43.88 -5.13 38.91
C GLU A 359 -44.31 -5.31 40.37
N VAL A 360 -45.54 -5.77 40.60
CA VAL A 360 -46.12 -6.04 41.92
C VAL A 360 -46.46 -7.52 42.05
N ASP A 361 -46.68 -7.97 43.28
CA ASP A 361 -47.02 -9.36 43.60
C ASP A 361 -45.94 -10.38 43.16
N VAL A 362 -44.68 -9.93 43.15
CA VAL A 362 -43.54 -10.77 42.80
C VAL A 362 -43.27 -11.81 43.89
N SER A 363 -42.92 -13.04 43.46
CA SER A 363 -42.54 -14.14 44.36
C SER A 363 -41.39 -13.76 45.29
N LEU A 364 -41.38 -14.32 46.51
CA LEU A 364 -40.30 -14.10 47.48
C LEU A 364 -38.99 -14.82 47.09
N ASP A 365 -39.06 -15.81 46.19
CA ASP A 365 -37.91 -16.58 45.68
C ASP A 365 -37.70 -16.27 44.18
N ILE A 366 -37.44 -15.00 43.87
CA ILE A 366 -37.24 -14.51 42.50
C ILE A 366 -35.74 -14.47 42.16
N THR A 367 -35.39 -14.84 40.93
CA THR A 367 -34.05 -14.59 40.37
C THR A 367 -34.12 -13.38 39.45
N LEU A 368 -33.29 -12.38 39.69
CA LEU A 368 -33.19 -11.20 38.84
C LEU A 368 -32.45 -11.56 37.55
N SER A 369 -32.88 -11.05 36.40
CA SER A 369 -32.16 -11.21 35.14
C SER A 369 -32.27 -9.96 34.26
N TRP A 370 -31.31 -9.78 33.36
CA TRP A 370 -31.25 -8.64 32.44
C TRP A 370 -30.60 -9.04 31.11
N LYS A 371 -30.63 -8.13 30.14
CA LYS A 371 -29.90 -8.24 28.87
C LYS A 371 -28.90 -7.11 28.72
N CYS A 372 -27.73 -7.43 28.20
CA CYS A 372 -26.67 -6.49 27.91
C CYS A 372 -25.78 -7.09 26.81
N GLY A 373 -25.11 -6.24 26.04
CA GLY A 373 -24.22 -6.64 24.96
C GLY A 373 -23.14 -5.58 24.79
N ASP A 374 -22.12 -5.90 24.01
CA ASP A 374 -20.98 -5.02 23.76
C ASP A 374 -20.86 -4.76 22.25
N PRO A 375 -20.72 -3.51 21.79
CA PRO A 375 -20.58 -3.22 20.36
C PRO A 375 -19.36 -3.89 19.70
N ASP A 376 -18.28 -4.09 20.46
CA ASP A 376 -17.03 -4.71 19.97
C ASP A 376 -17.01 -6.23 20.20
N GLY A 377 -18.07 -6.78 20.82
CA GLY A 377 -18.16 -8.19 21.17
C GLY A 377 -17.27 -8.60 22.34
N ASP A 378 -16.81 -7.63 23.14
CA ASP A 378 -16.01 -7.88 24.33
C ASP A 378 -16.83 -8.66 25.39
N SER A 379 -16.12 -9.44 26.21
CA SER A 379 -16.74 -10.21 27.28
C SER A 379 -17.16 -9.31 28.43
N LEU A 380 -18.42 -9.40 28.84
CA LEU A 380 -18.99 -8.55 29.88
C LEU A 380 -18.94 -9.18 31.27
N THR A 381 -18.73 -8.31 32.26
CA THR A 381 -18.94 -8.58 33.68
C THR A 381 -19.93 -7.57 34.26
N TYR A 382 -20.58 -7.92 35.36
CA TYR A 382 -21.66 -7.14 35.94
C TYR A 382 -21.45 -6.89 37.44
N ASP A 383 -21.69 -5.65 37.86
CA ASP A 383 -21.89 -5.29 39.26
C ASP A 383 -23.39 -5.14 39.51
N VAL A 384 -23.89 -5.86 40.51
CA VAL A 384 -25.31 -5.90 40.88
C VAL A 384 -25.51 -5.08 42.14
N TYR A 385 -26.35 -4.07 42.05
CA TYR A 385 -26.81 -3.29 43.19
C TYR A 385 -28.24 -3.71 43.52
N PHE A 386 -28.51 -4.08 44.77
CA PHE A 386 -29.84 -4.52 45.21
C PHE A 386 -30.13 -4.08 46.65
N GLY A 387 -31.38 -3.76 46.96
CA GLY A 387 -31.82 -3.49 48.34
C GLY A 387 -33.25 -2.94 48.42
N SER A 388 -33.72 -2.62 49.63
CA SER A 388 -35.04 -2.00 49.88
C SER A 388 -35.03 -0.46 49.89
N SER A 389 -33.89 0.14 49.53
CA SER A 389 -33.71 1.59 49.39
C SER A 389 -33.52 1.98 47.92
N SER A 390 -33.99 3.17 47.53
CA SER A 390 -33.76 3.74 46.19
C SER A 390 -32.28 4.02 45.88
N THR A 391 -31.39 3.89 46.88
CA THR A 391 -29.94 3.85 46.73
C THR A 391 -29.42 2.44 47.09
N PRO A 392 -29.63 1.43 46.23
CA PRO A 392 -29.29 0.05 46.54
C PRO A 392 -27.77 -0.12 46.74
N ALA A 393 -27.39 -1.04 47.64
CA ALA A 393 -25.99 -1.36 47.90
C ALA A 393 -25.46 -2.37 46.87
N LEU A 394 -24.15 -2.36 46.61
CA LEU A 394 -23.48 -3.38 45.81
C LEU A 394 -23.56 -4.72 46.54
N VAL A 395 -24.16 -5.73 45.90
CA VAL A 395 -24.36 -7.08 46.48
C VAL A 395 -23.56 -8.16 45.76
N ALA A 396 -23.23 -7.96 44.49
CA ALA A 396 -22.35 -8.83 43.73
C ALA A 396 -21.50 -7.98 42.77
N SER A 397 -20.28 -8.41 42.51
CA SER A 397 -19.35 -7.69 41.64
C SER A 397 -18.65 -8.65 40.69
N ASP A 398 -18.36 -8.16 39.49
CA ASP A 398 -17.66 -8.87 38.41
C ASP A 398 -18.29 -10.24 38.06
N ILE A 399 -19.61 -10.37 38.18
CA ILE A 399 -20.29 -11.62 37.79
C ILE A 399 -20.42 -11.70 36.28
N VAL A 400 -20.25 -12.89 35.72
CA VAL A 400 -20.36 -13.13 34.26
C VAL A 400 -21.76 -13.55 33.82
N SER A 401 -22.58 -14.00 34.77
CA SER A 401 -23.96 -14.41 34.50
C SER A 401 -24.87 -13.18 34.47
N PRO A 402 -25.76 -13.01 33.47
CA PRO A 402 -26.74 -11.92 33.44
C PRO A 402 -27.95 -12.21 34.36
N GLU A 403 -27.69 -12.89 35.47
CA GLU A 403 -28.67 -13.35 36.44
C GLU A 403 -28.10 -13.23 37.86
N TYR A 404 -28.96 -12.88 38.82
CA TYR A 404 -28.60 -12.78 40.23
C TYR A 404 -29.73 -13.27 41.13
N ASN A 405 -29.45 -14.22 42.02
CA ASN A 405 -30.40 -14.68 43.03
C ASN A 405 -30.15 -13.93 44.36
N PRO A 406 -31.05 -13.01 44.79
CA PRO A 406 -30.92 -12.28 46.05
C PRO A 406 -31.27 -13.12 47.29
N GLY A 407 -31.73 -14.36 47.12
CA GLY A 407 -32.28 -15.21 48.18
C GLY A 407 -33.76 -14.91 48.45
N ILE A 408 -34.27 -15.42 49.57
CA ILE A 408 -35.66 -15.20 49.99
C ILE A 408 -35.84 -13.75 50.46
N LEU A 409 -36.81 -13.06 49.88
CA LEU A 409 -37.10 -11.66 50.13
C LEU A 409 -38.17 -11.43 51.20
N ASP A 410 -38.16 -10.24 51.79
CA ASP A 410 -39.22 -9.78 52.70
C ASP A 410 -40.52 -9.56 51.93
N ALA A 411 -41.65 -9.98 52.51
CA ALA A 411 -42.95 -9.84 51.87
C ALA A 411 -43.45 -8.37 51.91
N ASN A 412 -44.35 -8.01 50.98
CA ASN A 412 -44.91 -6.65 50.84
C ASN A 412 -43.87 -5.52 50.82
N THR A 413 -42.66 -5.80 50.33
CA THR A 413 -41.51 -4.88 50.36
C THR A 413 -41.14 -4.46 48.94
N THR A 414 -40.93 -3.16 48.75
CA THR A 414 -40.39 -2.64 47.49
C THR A 414 -38.88 -2.78 47.49
N HIS A 415 -38.36 -3.49 46.50
CA HIS A 415 -36.93 -3.64 46.25
C HIS A 415 -36.52 -2.81 45.04
N TYR A 416 -35.30 -2.28 45.07
CA TYR A 416 -34.67 -1.49 44.03
C TYR A 416 -33.36 -2.13 43.62
N TRP A 417 -33.05 -2.05 42.34
CA TRP A 417 -31.83 -2.63 41.81
C TRP A 417 -31.37 -1.97 40.52
N LYS A 418 -30.07 -2.04 40.26
CA LYS A 418 -29.46 -1.60 39.01
C LYS A 418 -28.24 -2.46 38.71
N ILE A 419 -27.84 -2.46 37.45
CA ILE A 419 -26.70 -3.22 36.95
C ILE A 419 -25.70 -2.25 36.34
N VAL A 420 -24.42 -2.42 36.64
CA VAL A 420 -23.32 -1.77 35.90
C VAL A 420 -22.61 -2.85 35.10
N ALA A 421 -22.64 -2.73 33.77
CA ALA A 421 -21.93 -3.63 32.86
C ALA A 421 -20.53 -3.10 32.56
N LYS A 422 -19.54 -3.99 32.47
CA LYS A 422 -18.13 -3.65 32.29
C LYS A 422 -17.48 -4.60 31.27
N ASP A 423 -16.73 -4.06 30.32
CA ASP A 423 -15.93 -4.81 29.33
C ASP A 423 -14.45 -4.96 29.73
N GLY A 424 -14.06 -4.40 30.88
CA GLY A 424 -12.69 -4.36 31.39
C GLY A 424 -11.90 -3.09 31.02
N LYS A 425 -12.48 -2.19 30.22
CA LYS A 425 -11.91 -0.89 29.82
C LYS A 425 -12.86 0.26 30.16
N GLU A 426 -14.14 0.13 29.85
CA GLU A 426 -15.21 1.08 30.10
C GLU A 426 -16.41 0.40 30.80
N GLU A 427 -17.34 1.22 31.29
CA GLU A 427 -18.51 0.76 32.05
C GLU A 427 -19.79 1.47 31.58
N ALA A 428 -20.91 0.75 31.63
CA ALA A 428 -22.24 1.28 31.33
C ALA A 428 -23.20 1.02 32.49
N GLU A 429 -23.65 2.11 33.13
CA GLU A 429 -24.63 2.05 34.21
C GLU A 429 -26.06 1.94 33.66
N GLY A 430 -26.76 0.90 34.10
CA GLY A 430 -28.18 0.67 33.83
C GLY A 430 -29.12 1.56 34.64
N PRO A 431 -30.38 1.72 34.21
CA PRO A 431 -31.39 2.45 34.98
C PRO A 431 -31.69 1.76 36.31
N LEU A 432 -32.22 2.53 37.27
CA LEU A 432 -32.74 1.99 38.52
C LEU A 432 -34.10 1.35 38.30
N TRP A 433 -34.19 0.04 38.50
CA TRP A 433 -35.43 -0.74 38.47
C TRP A 433 -35.96 -0.99 39.87
N SER A 434 -37.25 -1.28 39.96
CA SER A 434 -37.90 -1.67 41.22
C SER A 434 -38.98 -2.72 41.01
N PHE A 435 -39.33 -3.45 42.05
CA PHE A 435 -40.50 -4.34 42.10
C PHE A 435 -40.99 -4.46 43.54
N LYS A 436 -42.21 -4.96 43.73
CA LYS A 436 -42.79 -5.19 45.05
C LYS A 436 -43.14 -6.66 45.22
N THR A 437 -42.66 -7.25 46.30
CA THR A 437 -42.97 -8.63 46.66
C THR A 437 -44.43 -8.78 47.10
N ILE A 438 -44.98 -9.97 46.88
CA ILE A 438 -46.34 -10.34 47.25
C ILE A 438 -46.64 -10.08 48.74
N LEU A 439 -47.84 -9.58 49.02
CA LEU A 439 -48.40 -9.54 50.37
C LEU A 439 -48.98 -10.93 50.69
N PRO A 440 -48.58 -11.60 51.77
CA PRO A 440 -49.15 -12.89 52.13
C PRO A 440 -50.62 -12.73 52.52
N ASN A 441 -51.48 -13.59 51.99
CA ASN A 441 -52.90 -13.63 52.31
C ASN A 441 -53.11 -13.97 53.79
N ARG A 442 -53.92 -13.17 54.49
CA ARG A 442 -54.33 -13.38 55.89
C ARG A 442 -55.72 -14.01 55.89
N PRO A 443 -55.98 -15.03 56.73
CA PRO A 443 -57.30 -15.62 56.81
C PRO A 443 -58.34 -14.62 57.33
N PRO A 444 -59.62 -14.84 57.05
CA PRO A 444 -60.70 -14.05 57.62
C PRO A 444 -60.65 -14.00 59.14
N GLU A 445 -61.19 -12.95 59.75
CA GLU A 445 -61.40 -12.94 61.20
C GLU A 445 -62.38 -14.05 61.60
N ILE A 446 -62.38 -14.45 62.88
CA ILE A 446 -63.33 -15.46 63.37
C ILE A 446 -64.76 -14.88 63.28
N PRO A 447 -65.73 -15.58 62.64
CA PRO A 447 -67.09 -15.06 62.54
C PRO A 447 -67.72 -14.83 63.92
N LEU A 448 -68.26 -13.63 64.12
CA LEU A 448 -68.98 -13.22 65.32
C LEU A 448 -70.45 -13.58 65.16
N LEU A 449 -70.92 -14.55 65.95
CA LEU A 449 -72.33 -14.95 65.97
C LEU A 449 -73.17 -13.91 66.72
N ILE A 450 -74.36 -13.58 66.21
CA ILE A 450 -75.25 -12.54 66.76
C ILE A 450 -76.60 -13.14 67.13
N LEU A 451 -77.28 -13.80 66.19
CA LEU A 451 -78.57 -14.47 66.41
C LEU A 451 -78.57 -15.88 65.81
N PRO A 452 -79.32 -16.83 66.41
CA PRO A 452 -79.92 -16.72 67.75
C PRO A 452 -78.81 -16.68 68.83
N GLU A 453 -79.05 -15.99 69.96
CA GLU A 453 -78.07 -15.91 71.05
C GLU A 453 -77.76 -17.30 71.62
N ASN A 454 -76.54 -17.52 72.10
CA ASN A 454 -76.15 -18.79 72.70
C ASN A 454 -77.03 -19.15 73.90
N GLU A 455 -77.47 -20.41 73.97
CA GLU A 455 -78.38 -20.98 74.96
C GLU A 455 -79.75 -20.29 75.02
N SER A 456 -80.12 -19.51 73.99
CA SER A 456 -81.44 -18.87 73.92
C SER A 456 -82.55 -19.85 73.53
N ALA A 457 -83.79 -19.47 73.81
CA ALA A 457 -84.98 -20.15 73.32
C ALA A 457 -85.65 -19.29 72.24
N VAL A 458 -85.93 -19.89 71.09
CA VAL A 458 -86.60 -19.23 69.96
C VAL A 458 -88.02 -19.76 69.80
N SER A 459 -88.95 -18.86 69.52
CA SER A 459 -90.36 -19.16 69.26
C SER A 459 -90.85 -18.33 68.09
N GLY A 460 -91.53 -18.94 67.12
CA GLY A 460 -92.00 -18.28 65.92
C GLY A 460 -92.00 -19.22 64.71
N PRO A 461 -92.37 -18.72 63.52
CA PRO A 461 -92.39 -19.54 62.30
C PRO A 461 -90.99 -19.77 61.70
N GLU A 462 -90.03 -18.89 61.99
CA GLU A 462 -88.67 -18.92 61.43
C GLU A 462 -87.64 -18.61 62.52
N VAL A 463 -86.44 -19.18 62.38
CA VAL A 463 -85.25 -18.87 63.16
C VAL A 463 -84.31 -18.01 62.31
N GLU A 464 -84.00 -16.82 62.79
CA GLU A 464 -83.02 -15.92 62.17
C GLU A 464 -81.62 -16.21 62.68
N PHE A 465 -80.73 -16.52 61.74
CA PHE A 465 -79.29 -16.62 61.95
C PHE A 465 -78.62 -15.37 61.40
N LEU A 466 -77.79 -14.73 62.22
CA LEU A 466 -77.05 -13.53 61.85
C LEU A 466 -75.63 -13.61 62.41
N TRP A 467 -74.64 -13.31 61.57
CA TRP A 467 -73.24 -13.23 61.97
C TRP A 467 -72.54 -12.06 61.28
N GLU A 468 -71.40 -11.65 61.81
CA GLU A 468 -70.51 -10.65 61.21
C GLU A 468 -69.10 -11.22 61.07
N CYS A 469 -68.44 -10.92 59.96
CA CYS A 469 -67.07 -11.35 59.71
C CYS A 469 -66.41 -10.35 58.74
N ILE A 470 -65.12 -10.09 58.93
CA ILE A 470 -64.32 -9.26 58.04
C ILE A 470 -63.06 -10.01 57.61
N ASP A 471 -62.62 -9.75 56.39
CA ASP A 471 -61.32 -10.19 55.92
C ASP A 471 -60.28 -9.08 56.11
N PRO A 472 -59.13 -9.32 56.75
CA PRO A 472 -58.12 -8.30 56.95
C PRO A 472 -57.54 -7.71 55.66
N ASP A 473 -57.55 -8.46 54.55
CA ASP A 473 -57.08 -8.05 53.22
C ASP A 473 -58.21 -7.51 52.33
N GLY A 474 -59.45 -7.56 52.83
CA GLY A 474 -60.64 -7.05 52.15
C GLY A 474 -61.17 -8.01 51.09
N ASP A 475 -60.76 -9.27 51.12
CA ASP A 475 -61.25 -10.29 50.21
C ASP A 475 -62.74 -10.61 50.44
N PRO A 476 -63.52 -10.89 49.38
CA PRO A 476 -64.92 -11.31 49.52
C PRO A 476 -65.03 -12.63 50.29
N LEU A 477 -65.94 -12.68 51.27
CA LEU A 477 -66.14 -13.85 52.13
C LEU A 477 -67.28 -14.75 51.63
N LEU A 478 -67.04 -16.07 51.72
CA LEU A 478 -68.04 -17.12 51.59
C LEU A 478 -68.11 -17.92 52.90
N TYR A 479 -69.31 -18.38 53.25
CA TYR A 479 -69.57 -19.05 54.52
C TYR A 479 -70.05 -20.49 54.33
N ASP A 480 -69.45 -21.42 55.07
CA ASP A 480 -70.06 -22.73 55.32
C ASP A 480 -70.82 -22.66 56.64
N PHE A 481 -72.15 -22.76 56.55
CA PHE A 481 -73.04 -22.70 57.69
C PHE A 481 -73.38 -24.12 58.15
N TYR A 482 -73.15 -24.43 59.42
CA TYR A 482 -73.41 -25.75 60.00
C TYR A 482 -74.56 -25.67 60.98
N LEU A 483 -75.50 -26.60 60.87
CA LEU A 483 -76.63 -26.75 61.77
C LEU A 483 -76.90 -28.24 62.02
N ALA A 484 -77.02 -28.63 63.28
CA ALA A 484 -77.31 -30.00 63.67
C ALA A 484 -78.06 -30.04 65.01
N PRO A 485 -78.85 -31.09 65.30
CA PRO A 485 -79.31 -31.35 66.65
C PRO A 485 -78.14 -31.52 67.63
N GLU A 486 -78.34 -31.20 68.91
CA GLU A 486 -77.29 -31.34 69.94
C GLU A 486 -76.75 -32.78 70.03
N ALA A 487 -77.64 -33.77 69.88
CA ALA A 487 -77.31 -35.18 70.00
C ALA A 487 -76.52 -35.74 68.80
N GLU A 488 -76.44 -35.02 67.68
CA GLU A 488 -75.91 -35.53 66.41
C GLU A 488 -74.65 -34.76 65.95
N PRO A 489 -73.64 -35.43 65.34
CA PRO A 489 -72.44 -34.78 64.79
C PRO A 489 -72.77 -33.77 63.67
N PHE A 490 -71.90 -32.76 63.46
CA PHE A 490 -71.94 -31.98 62.22
C PHE A 490 -71.37 -32.86 61.11
N GLU A 491 -72.22 -33.50 60.31
CA GLU A 491 -71.77 -34.38 59.21
C GLU A 491 -71.33 -33.59 57.97
N LEU A 492 -72.15 -32.62 57.56
CA LEU A 492 -71.91 -31.72 56.43
C LEU A 492 -72.46 -30.32 56.78
N PRO A 493 -71.96 -29.26 56.12
CA PRO A 493 -72.56 -27.94 56.26
C PRO A 493 -74.00 -27.97 55.71
N TYR A 494 -74.89 -27.25 56.38
CA TYR A 494 -76.27 -27.02 55.95
C TYR A 494 -76.30 -26.13 54.70
N LEU A 495 -75.41 -25.14 54.60
CA LEU A 495 -75.11 -24.40 53.38
C LEU A 495 -73.61 -24.33 53.17
N MET A 496 -73.17 -24.48 51.92
CA MET A 496 -71.78 -24.40 51.52
C MET A 496 -71.56 -23.21 50.59
N ASP A 497 -70.46 -22.49 50.77
CA ASP A 497 -70.07 -21.33 49.96
C ASP A 497 -71.15 -20.23 49.88
N TYR A 498 -71.83 -19.96 51.00
CA TYR A 498 -72.92 -19.00 51.07
C TYR A 498 -72.39 -17.55 51.18
N PRO A 499 -72.83 -16.61 50.32
CA PRO A 499 -72.23 -15.27 50.25
C PRO A 499 -72.83 -14.25 51.23
N GLU A 500 -73.95 -14.57 51.88
CA GLU A 500 -74.63 -13.66 52.79
C GLU A 500 -74.29 -13.99 54.24
N ASN A 501 -74.44 -13.01 55.13
CA ASN A 501 -74.12 -13.14 56.55
C ASN A 501 -75.36 -13.32 57.45
N HIS A 502 -76.49 -13.66 56.83
CA HIS A 502 -77.76 -13.89 57.50
C HIS A 502 -78.52 -15.03 56.81
N LEU A 503 -79.31 -15.78 57.56
CA LEU A 503 -80.11 -16.89 57.05
C LEU A 503 -81.41 -17.03 57.85
N LEU A 504 -82.53 -17.30 57.18
CA LEU A 504 -83.80 -17.63 57.83
C LEU A 504 -84.13 -19.09 57.55
N ILE A 505 -84.38 -19.86 58.62
CA ILE A 505 -84.79 -21.27 58.52
C ILE A 505 -86.17 -21.41 59.13
N SER A 506 -87.10 -22.03 58.40
CA SER A 506 -88.43 -22.31 58.92
C SER A 506 -88.35 -23.31 60.07
N VAL A 507 -89.10 -23.07 61.15
CA VAL A 507 -89.18 -24.02 62.28
C VAL A 507 -89.76 -25.37 61.84
N GLU A 508 -90.49 -25.44 60.73
CA GLU A 508 -90.95 -26.70 60.14
C GLU A 508 -89.80 -27.57 59.59
N GLU A 509 -88.66 -26.97 59.24
CA GLU A 509 -87.45 -27.67 58.78
C GLU A 509 -86.61 -28.22 59.95
N LEU A 510 -86.96 -27.86 61.18
CA LEU A 510 -86.32 -28.31 62.42
C LEU A 510 -87.26 -29.33 63.10
N PRO A 511 -86.99 -30.65 62.97
CA PRO A 511 -87.93 -31.67 63.44
C PRO A 511 -88.19 -31.58 64.96
N PRO A 512 -89.45 -31.68 65.39
CA PRO A 512 -89.86 -31.44 66.79
C PRO A 512 -89.37 -32.49 67.78
N GLU A 513 -88.82 -33.62 67.31
CA GLU A 513 -88.12 -34.59 68.15
C GLU A 513 -86.80 -34.06 68.75
N PHE A 514 -86.27 -32.95 68.23
CA PHE A 514 -85.07 -32.29 68.73
C PHE A 514 -85.39 -30.93 69.33
N GLU A 515 -85.29 -30.82 70.66
CA GLU A 515 -85.53 -29.56 71.38
C GLU A 515 -84.36 -28.58 71.22
N THR A 516 -83.13 -29.10 71.20
CA THR A 516 -81.90 -28.30 71.23
C THR A 516 -81.05 -28.52 69.98
N TRP A 517 -80.63 -27.41 69.39
CA TRP A 517 -79.88 -27.33 68.15
C TRP A 517 -78.57 -26.60 68.38
N ARG A 518 -77.57 -26.93 67.56
CA ARG A 518 -76.26 -26.30 67.56
C ARG A 518 -75.89 -25.80 66.18
N TRP A 519 -75.19 -24.68 66.14
CA TRP A 519 -74.79 -24.05 64.90
C TRP A 519 -73.42 -23.38 65.02
N LYS A 520 -72.75 -23.25 63.88
CA LYS A 520 -71.47 -22.53 63.73
C LYS A 520 -71.29 -22.11 62.28
N VAL A 521 -70.37 -21.18 62.07
CA VAL A 521 -70.04 -20.62 60.75
C VAL A 521 -68.54 -20.72 60.48
N VAL A 522 -68.18 -21.16 59.29
CA VAL A 522 -66.80 -21.12 58.79
C VAL A 522 -66.72 -20.09 57.67
N ALA A 523 -65.89 -19.05 57.82
CA ALA A 523 -65.65 -18.05 56.78
C ALA A 523 -64.44 -18.44 55.92
N LYS A 524 -64.51 -18.13 54.62
CA LYS A 524 -63.49 -18.43 53.60
C LYS A 524 -63.27 -17.21 52.70
N ASP A 525 -62.01 -16.88 52.41
CA ASP A 525 -61.62 -15.71 51.58
C ASP A 525 -61.44 -16.00 50.08
N GLY A 526 -61.55 -17.26 49.65
CA GLY A 526 -61.29 -17.67 48.26
C GLY A 526 -59.81 -17.62 47.82
N LYS A 527 -58.90 -17.20 48.71
CA LYS A 527 -57.43 -17.22 48.58
C LYS A 527 -56.77 -18.31 49.42
N GLY A 528 -57.57 -19.08 50.15
CA GLY A 528 -57.18 -20.27 50.90
C GLY A 528 -57.14 -20.06 52.41
N GLY A 529 -57.43 -18.86 52.91
CA GLY A 529 -57.61 -18.59 54.33
C GLY A 529 -59.03 -18.94 54.78
N MET A 530 -59.12 -19.50 55.99
CA MET A 530 -60.37 -19.88 56.63
C MET A 530 -60.33 -19.59 58.13
N SER A 531 -61.49 -19.31 58.70
CA SER A 531 -61.69 -19.15 60.14
C SER A 531 -63.03 -19.76 60.57
N GLU A 532 -63.11 -20.26 61.79
CA GLU A 532 -64.29 -20.97 62.32
C GLU A 532 -64.76 -20.31 63.60
N SER A 533 -66.07 -20.07 63.71
CA SER A 533 -66.71 -19.54 64.91
C SER A 533 -66.74 -20.55 66.05
N GLU A 534 -67.03 -20.09 67.26
CA GLU A 534 -67.51 -20.97 68.33
C GLU A 534 -68.80 -21.68 67.90
N THR A 535 -69.11 -22.80 68.56
CA THR A 535 -70.39 -23.48 68.39
C THR A 535 -71.39 -22.94 69.40
N TRP A 536 -72.48 -22.35 68.92
CA TRP A 536 -73.58 -21.89 69.75
C TRP A 536 -74.73 -22.89 69.72
N MET A 537 -75.54 -22.88 70.77
CA MET A 537 -76.75 -23.71 70.87
C MET A 537 -77.99 -22.87 71.13
N PHE A 538 -79.15 -23.38 70.75
CA PHE A 538 -80.44 -22.74 71.01
C PHE A 538 -81.54 -23.81 71.12
N THR A 539 -82.64 -23.46 71.76
CA THR A 539 -83.80 -24.35 71.95
C THR A 539 -84.98 -23.86 71.10
N VAL A 540 -85.62 -24.75 70.36
CA VAL A 540 -86.80 -24.45 69.56
C VAL A 540 -88.06 -24.76 70.38
N LEU A 541 -88.89 -23.75 70.62
CA LEU A 541 -90.17 -23.93 71.31
C LEU A 541 -91.28 -24.19 70.28
N HIS A 542 -91.66 -25.46 70.12
CA HIS A 542 -92.82 -25.81 69.30
C HIS A 542 -94.12 -25.47 70.05
N GLU A 543 -95.06 -24.80 69.37
CA GLU A 543 -96.40 -24.65 69.92
C GLU A 543 -97.04 -26.04 70.10
N PRO A 544 -97.71 -26.29 71.24
CA PRO A 544 -98.39 -27.57 71.45
C PRO A 544 -99.43 -27.77 70.33
N PRO A 545 -99.57 -28.98 69.77
CA PRO A 545 -100.56 -29.23 68.74
C PRO A 545 -101.94 -28.84 69.26
N LEU A 546 -102.67 -28.00 68.50
CA LEU A 546 -104.05 -27.64 68.80
C LEU A 546 -104.90 -28.92 68.85
N ILE A 547 -105.20 -29.39 70.06
CA ILE A 547 -106.29 -30.35 70.29
C ILE A 547 -107.60 -29.56 70.17
N ASP A 548 -108.38 -29.82 69.12
CA ASP A 548 -109.83 -29.56 69.18
C ASP A 548 -110.66 -30.68 68.51
N ILE A 549 -110.89 -31.70 69.34
CA ILE A 549 -112.16 -32.39 69.62
C ILE A 549 -113.45 -31.82 68.97
N TRP A 550 -113.84 -32.36 67.80
CA TRP A 550 -115.27 -32.45 67.40
C TRP A 550 -115.62 -33.87 66.95
N GLY A 551 -116.00 -34.71 67.92
CA GLY A 551 -116.69 -35.96 67.68
C GLY A 551 -118.21 -35.78 67.68
N GLY A 552 -118.81 -35.84 66.48
CA GLY A 552 -120.12 -36.41 66.13
C GLY A 552 -121.42 -35.99 66.85
N TYR A 553 -122.52 -35.85 66.10
CA TYR A 553 -123.61 -36.84 66.07
C TYR A 553 -124.78 -36.39 65.19
N GLY A 554 -125.24 -37.31 64.34
CA GLY A 554 -126.50 -37.22 63.62
C GLY A 554 -127.70 -37.71 64.45
N SER A 555 -128.85 -37.08 64.18
CA SER A 555 -130.22 -37.60 64.22
C SER A 555 -130.74 -38.42 65.43
N GLU A 556 -131.55 -37.73 66.25
CA GLU A 556 -132.95 -38.06 66.64
C GLU A 556 -133.25 -39.14 67.74
N PRO A 557 -134.47 -39.14 68.36
CA PRO A 557 -134.65 -38.70 69.74
C PRO A 557 -135.27 -39.76 70.69
N GLY A 558 -135.08 -39.60 72.00
CA GLY A 558 -135.69 -40.45 73.02
C GLY A 558 -135.68 -39.82 74.41
N GLN A 559 -136.86 -39.71 74.99
CA GLN A 559 -137.28 -38.94 76.16
C GLN A 559 -136.94 -39.55 77.55
N PHE A 560 -136.72 -38.65 78.54
CA PHE A 560 -137.08 -38.70 79.98
C PHE A 560 -136.53 -39.88 80.84
N ASN A 561 -136.05 -39.75 82.08
CA ASN A 561 -136.28 -38.81 83.20
C ASN A 561 -135.06 -38.81 84.17
N GLU A 562 -134.91 -37.70 84.87
CA GLU A 562 -134.05 -37.35 86.04
C GLU A 562 -134.03 -38.35 87.24
N PRO A 563 -133.32 -38.10 88.37
CA PRO A 563 -132.06 -37.36 88.64
C PRO A 563 -131.10 -38.08 89.65
N VAL A 564 -130.03 -37.38 90.01
CA VAL A 564 -129.24 -37.40 91.28
C VAL A 564 -128.01 -38.31 91.34
N GLY A 565 -126.88 -37.69 91.69
CA GLY A 565 -125.79 -38.37 92.39
C GLY A 565 -124.42 -37.72 92.23
N ILE A 566 -124.17 -36.63 92.97
CA ILE A 566 -122.81 -36.17 93.29
C ILE A 566 -122.15 -37.24 94.19
N CYS A 567 -120.90 -37.60 93.94
CA CYS A 567 -119.82 -37.54 94.93
C CYS A 567 -118.45 -37.72 94.27
N ILE A 568 -117.61 -36.73 94.54
CA ILE A 568 -116.16 -36.74 94.45
C ILE A 568 -115.66 -37.57 95.64
N ASP A 569 -114.65 -38.42 95.43
CA ASP A 569 -113.77 -38.86 96.51
C ASP A 569 -112.32 -38.65 96.08
N THR A 570 -111.56 -38.08 97.00
CA THR A 570 -110.16 -37.67 96.85
C THR A 570 -109.25 -38.68 97.52
N GLU A 571 -108.24 -39.16 96.81
CA GLU A 571 -106.88 -39.38 97.32
C GLU A 571 -105.87 -38.96 96.25
#